data_AF-A0A8D9PBS0-F1
#
_entry.id   AF-A0A8D9PBS0-F1
#
_cell.length_a   1.000
_cell.length_b   1.000
_cell.length_c   1.000
_cell.angle_alpha   90.00
_cell.angle_beta   90.00
_cell.angle_gamma   90.00
#
_symmetry.space_group_name_H-M   'P 1'
#
loop_
_entity.id
_entity.type
_entity.pdbx_description
1 polymer ?
#
loop_
_entity_poly.entity_id
_entity_poly.type
_entity_poly.pdbx_seq_one_letter_code
_entity_poly.pdbx_strand_id
1 'polypeptide(L)'
;MAINKKCVLFYTALAVFSIFLACLSTNYDFDLFARLIVGERFIEQGILPFKDFLSYTPTHPWYDHEWGSGVVFYFLIKHLGPFGLVAFQAAVMFFTSVFVVKTQRLQKHALPSSLIFMGIFLALFLKLNSSLVRCQLFSFLFFSIFLYILESTRRGKHKNLIWIFPPLVILWNNVHGGVVSGLGLIAMYFAGAVIERKQWKKYLAVLITSGLALVINPYGPKYLNFLFSAATKHRKYIVEWWPFFAYRHILYYILPSLFGIFGFLSAIRTKKIDVTKIIVLAVTLYCGLAHVKLLSITVIAAAALCYNDMAVFFLRFKRGLKKFEKSLYPAIFVLALMIPLFSPTAARCDEEKFPLYEMEFLKINNIKGNLVTPFALGSYATYKLYPDILIFMDGRYEEVYNDEEFKVLKQYDLVDKNWKDIFTKYPTDILMPYKESGTYTILKQEPDWVHIFDGRICGIFVKKGKEKFSYFEPEYDMNYYRKTMFKHGDFTND
;
A
#
# COMPACT_ATOMS: atom_id res chain seq x y z
N MET A 1 4.90 38.71 -12.79
CA MET A 1 5.85 37.82 -12.09
C MET A 1 6.44 36.85 -13.11
N ALA A 2 7.72 36.96 -13.47
CA ALA A 2 8.31 36.11 -14.51
C ALA A 2 8.36 34.66 -14.04
N ILE A 3 7.72 33.75 -14.76
CA ILE A 3 7.76 32.31 -14.48
C ILE A 3 9.21 31.83 -14.60
N ASN A 4 9.77 31.29 -13.52
CA ASN A 4 11.12 30.75 -13.51
C ASN A 4 11.16 29.46 -14.36
N LYS A 5 11.58 29.58 -15.63
CA LYS A 5 11.63 28.48 -16.61
C LYS A 5 12.34 27.22 -16.08
N LYS A 6 13.40 27.38 -15.26
CA LYS A 6 14.13 26.23 -14.66
C LYS A 6 13.28 25.49 -13.63
N CYS A 7 12.47 26.22 -12.86
CA CYS A 7 11.57 25.63 -11.87
C CYS A 7 10.46 24.83 -12.55
N VAL A 8 9.86 25.39 -13.61
CA VAL A 8 8.86 24.69 -14.43
C VAL A 8 9.45 23.42 -15.02
N LEU A 9 10.60 23.51 -15.68
CA LEU A 9 11.26 22.36 -16.29
C LEU A 9 11.55 21.25 -15.26
N PHE A 10 12.00 21.59 -14.05
CA PHE A 10 12.25 20.62 -12.99
C PHE A 10 10.98 19.89 -12.54
N TYR A 11 9.88 20.61 -12.31
CA TYR A 11 8.62 19.96 -11.88
C TYR A 11 7.96 19.19 -13.02
N THR A 12 8.05 19.66 -14.26
CA THR A 12 7.61 18.89 -15.44
C THR A 12 8.40 17.61 -15.57
N ALA A 13 9.73 17.67 -15.43
CA ALA A 13 10.60 16.50 -15.43
C ALA A 13 10.21 15.49 -14.35
N LEU A 14 9.96 15.98 -13.13
CA LEU A 14 9.53 15.17 -12.00
C LEU A 14 8.16 14.51 -12.24
N ALA A 15 7.20 15.26 -12.81
CA ALA A 15 5.88 14.74 -13.15
C ALA A 15 5.94 13.63 -14.19
N VAL A 16 6.67 13.85 -15.29
CA VAL A 16 6.90 12.84 -16.33
C VAL A 16 7.54 11.59 -15.75
N PHE A 17 8.55 11.76 -14.89
CA PHE A 17 9.21 10.62 -14.26
C PHE A 17 8.28 9.86 -13.29
N SER A 18 7.44 10.55 -12.51
CA SER A 18 6.41 9.90 -11.67
C SER A 18 5.38 9.12 -12.51
N ILE A 19 4.95 9.67 -13.65
CA ILE A 19 4.04 8.97 -14.58
C ILE A 19 4.71 7.73 -15.15
N PHE A 20 5.94 7.86 -15.67
CA PHE A 20 6.70 6.74 -16.21
C PHE A 20 6.85 5.62 -15.18
N LEU A 21 7.22 5.94 -13.94
CA LEU A 21 7.36 4.95 -12.87
C LEU A 21 6.02 4.28 -12.48
N ALA A 22 4.91 5.02 -12.45
CA ALA A 22 3.58 4.43 -12.23
C ALA A 22 3.18 3.50 -13.40
N CYS A 23 3.64 3.80 -14.62
CA CYS A 23 3.48 2.91 -15.77
C CYS A 23 4.28 1.60 -15.65
N LEU A 24 5.38 1.59 -14.88
CA LEU A 24 6.20 0.38 -14.66
C LEU A 24 5.64 -0.58 -13.59
N SER A 25 4.71 -0.15 -12.74
CA SER A 25 4.10 -1.07 -11.77
C SER A 25 3.44 -2.23 -12.49
N THR A 26 3.84 -3.46 -12.22
CA THR A 26 3.48 -4.58 -13.09
C THR A 26 2.12 -5.18 -12.76
N ASN A 27 1.61 -4.98 -11.54
CA ASN A 27 0.47 -5.75 -11.02
C ASN A 27 -0.35 -4.95 -10.01
N TYR A 28 -1.65 -5.22 -9.91
CA TYR A 28 -2.50 -4.66 -8.86
C TYR A 28 -2.17 -5.25 -7.49
N ASP A 29 -2.50 -4.51 -6.45
CA ASP A 29 -2.45 -5.07 -5.10
C ASP A 29 -3.51 -6.15 -4.90
N PHE A 30 -3.16 -7.20 -4.16
CA PHE A 30 -4.08 -8.28 -3.83
C PHE A 30 -5.32 -7.79 -3.08
N ASP A 31 -5.15 -6.79 -2.21
CA ASP A 31 -6.21 -6.27 -1.35
C ASP A 31 -7.10 -5.24 -2.07
N LEU A 32 -6.72 -4.80 -3.28
CA LEU A 32 -7.46 -3.80 -4.07
C LEU A 32 -8.92 -4.22 -4.26
N PHE A 33 -9.16 -5.48 -4.57
CA PHE A 33 -10.49 -5.97 -4.92
C PHE A 33 -11.48 -5.91 -3.76
N ALA A 34 -11.04 -6.18 -2.53
CA ALA A 34 -11.87 -6.00 -1.34
C ALA A 34 -12.22 -4.51 -1.13
N ARG A 35 -11.27 -3.60 -1.42
CA ARG A 35 -11.51 -2.15 -1.38
C ARG A 35 -12.51 -1.69 -2.44
N LEU A 36 -12.51 -2.31 -3.62
CA LEU A 36 -13.48 -1.99 -4.68
C LEU A 36 -14.90 -2.37 -4.27
N ILE A 37 -15.11 -3.52 -3.60
CA ILE A 37 -16.42 -3.91 -3.08
C ILE A 37 -16.95 -2.86 -2.09
N VAL A 38 -16.11 -2.43 -1.15
CA VAL A 38 -16.50 -1.40 -0.17
C VAL A 38 -16.81 -0.07 -0.85
N GLY A 39 -15.97 0.33 -1.81
CA GLY A 39 -16.18 1.56 -2.59
C GLY A 39 -17.47 1.54 -3.41
N GLU A 40 -17.78 0.41 -4.03
CA GLU A 40 -19.00 0.20 -4.79
C GLU A 40 -20.23 0.32 -3.89
N ARG A 41 -20.29 -0.44 -2.79
CA ARG A 41 -21.45 -0.39 -1.88
C ARG A 41 -21.68 1.03 -1.34
N PHE A 42 -20.59 1.76 -1.05
CA PHE A 42 -20.73 3.13 -0.61
C PHE A 42 -21.25 4.07 -1.72
N ILE A 43 -20.71 3.97 -2.94
CA ILE A 43 -21.09 4.89 -4.04
C ILE A 43 -22.46 4.54 -4.65
N GLU A 44 -22.76 3.27 -4.86
CA GLU A 44 -24.01 2.83 -5.51
C GLU A 44 -25.17 2.72 -4.52
N GLN A 45 -24.91 2.32 -3.27
CA GLN A 45 -25.98 2.01 -2.29
C GLN A 45 -26.00 2.96 -1.10
N GLY A 46 -24.95 3.78 -0.90
CA GLY A 46 -24.82 4.61 0.31
C GLY A 46 -24.55 3.80 1.58
N ILE A 47 -24.09 2.54 1.44
CA ILE A 47 -23.91 1.60 2.56
C ILE A 47 -22.44 1.45 2.87
N LEU A 48 -22.08 1.67 4.14
CA LEU A 48 -20.79 1.29 4.69
C LEU A 48 -20.92 -0.02 5.49
N PRO A 49 -20.19 -1.09 5.14
CA PRO A 49 -20.26 -2.36 5.88
C PRO A 49 -19.67 -2.25 7.29
N PHE A 50 -20.44 -2.68 8.29
CA PHE A 50 -19.96 -2.83 9.69
C PHE A 50 -19.85 -4.30 10.12
N LYS A 51 -20.26 -5.22 9.25
CA LYS A 51 -20.19 -6.67 9.42
C LYS A 51 -19.74 -7.27 8.11
N ASP A 52 -19.00 -8.36 8.20
CA ASP A 52 -18.61 -9.10 7.01
C ASP A 52 -19.78 -9.91 6.45
N PHE A 53 -19.85 -9.92 5.13
CA PHE A 53 -20.83 -10.63 4.33
C PHE A 53 -20.17 -11.44 3.21
N LEU A 54 -18.85 -11.34 3.05
CA LEU A 54 -18.09 -11.96 1.96
C LEU A 54 -17.53 -13.33 2.37
N SER A 55 -17.42 -13.59 3.67
CA SER A 55 -16.80 -14.80 4.20
C SER A 55 -17.78 -15.67 4.98
N TYR A 56 -17.59 -16.98 4.92
CA TYR A 56 -18.41 -17.95 5.65
C TYR A 56 -17.84 -18.33 7.02
N THR A 57 -16.68 -17.79 7.37
CA THR A 57 -16.01 -18.02 8.65
C THR A 57 -16.52 -17.08 9.74
N PRO A 58 -16.32 -17.41 11.03
CA PRO A 58 -16.59 -16.48 12.11
C PRO A 58 -15.76 -15.21 11.98
N THR A 59 -16.43 -14.05 12.08
CA THR A 59 -15.82 -12.73 11.99
C THR A 59 -16.19 -11.87 13.19
N HIS A 60 -15.37 -10.86 13.46
CA HIS A 60 -15.68 -9.81 14.41
C HIS A 60 -16.26 -8.58 13.67
N PRO A 61 -16.78 -7.55 14.37
CA PRO A 61 -17.24 -6.33 13.72
C PRO A 61 -16.17 -5.77 12.76
N TRP A 62 -16.60 -5.38 11.56
CA TRP A 62 -15.69 -4.88 10.52
C TRP A 62 -15.31 -3.44 10.83
N TYR A 63 -14.04 -3.21 11.14
CA TYR A 63 -13.44 -1.88 11.25
C TYR A 63 -12.60 -1.57 10.01
N ASP A 64 -13.23 -1.09 8.94
CA ASP A 64 -12.52 -0.74 7.71
C ASP A 64 -11.80 0.62 7.88
N HIS A 65 -10.51 0.55 8.18
CA HIS A 65 -9.61 1.70 8.32
C HIS A 65 -9.15 2.29 6.97
N GLU A 66 -9.65 1.75 5.85
CA GLU A 66 -9.32 2.15 4.49
C GLU A 66 -10.57 2.38 3.62
N TRP A 67 -11.77 2.46 4.22
CA TRP A 67 -13.04 2.55 3.48
C TRP A 67 -13.04 3.70 2.46
N GLY A 68 -12.54 4.88 2.84
CA GLY A 68 -12.45 6.04 1.96
C GLY A 68 -11.45 5.86 0.82
N SER A 69 -10.41 5.02 0.98
CA SER A 69 -9.57 4.61 -0.15
C SER A 69 -10.36 3.78 -1.15
N GLY A 70 -11.19 2.85 -0.66
CA GLY A 70 -12.10 2.06 -1.50
C GLY A 70 -13.02 2.93 -2.34
N VAL A 71 -13.64 3.94 -1.73
CA VAL A 71 -14.48 4.94 -2.42
C VAL A 71 -13.71 5.64 -3.54
N VAL A 72 -12.48 6.10 -3.27
CA VAL A 72 -11.66 6.76 -4.29
C VAL A 72 -11.29 5.80 -5.42
N PHE A 73 -10.88 4.58 -5.11
CA PHE A 73 -10.46 3.61 -6.12
C PHE A 73 -11.62 3.17 -7.01
N TYR A 74 -12.78 2.87 -6.42
CA TYR A 74 -13.99 2.52 -7.18
C TYR A 74 -14.44 3.68 -8.06
N PHE A 75 -14.47 4.92 -7.54
CA PHE A 75 -14.79 6.11 -8.32
C PHE A 75 -13.87 6.26 -9.55
N LEU A 76 -12.57 6.08 -9.37
CA LEU A 76 -11.59 6.16 -10.46
C LEU A 76 -11.82 5.08 -11.51
N ILE A 77 -12.08 3.83 -11.09
CA ILE A 77 -12.37 2.74 -12.03
C ILE A 77 -13.68 3.00 -12.78
N LYS A 78 -14.74 3.43 -12.08
CA LYS A 78 -16.06 3.69 -12.68
C LYS A 78 -16.00 4.75 -13.79
N HIS A 79 -15.24 5.83 -13.59
CA HIS A 79 -15.23 6.97 -14.51
C HIS A 79 -14.04 7.00 -15.48
N LEU A 80 -12.89 6.47 -15.09
CA LEU A 80 -11.64 6.54 -15.86
C LEU A 80 -11.07 5.16 -16.19
N GLY A 81 -11.72 4.08 -15.74
CA GLY A 81 -11.24 2.72 -15.91
C GLY A 81 -9.88 2.47 -15.25
N PRO A 82 -9.12 1.47 -15.74
CA PRO A 82 -7.79 1.13 -15.25
C PRO A 82 -6.80 2.31 -15.27
N PHE A 83 -6.95 3.22 -16.24
CA PHE A 83 -6.13 4.42 -16.35
C PHE A 83 -6.25 5.32 -15.12
N GLY A 84 -7.44 5.41 -14.52
CA GLY A 84 -7.68 6.21 -13.32
C GLY A 84 -6.76 5.85 -12.15
N LEU A 85 -6.51 4.55 -11.94
CA LEU A 85 -5.62 4.05 -10.89
C LEU A 85 -4.15 4.40 -11.15
N VAL A 86 -3.69 4.26 -12.40
CA VAL A 86 -2.33 4.63 -12.80
C VAL A 86 -2.11 6.13 -12.64
N ALA A 87 -3.07 6.95 -13.10
CA ALA A 87 -3.04 8.40 -12.97
C ALA A 87 -3.04 8.83 -11.50
N PHE A 88 -3.84 8.19 -10.65
CA PHE A 88 -3.86 8.43 -9.22
C PHE A 88 -2.51 8.13 -8.58
N GLN A 89 -1.91 6.97 -8.84
CA GLN A 89 -0.58 6.63 -8.31
C GLN A 89 0.48 7.64 -8.78
N ALA A 90 0.49 8.00 -10.07
CA ALA A 90 1.41 8.99 -10.61
C ALA A 90 1.25 10.35 -9.92
N ALA A 91 0.01 10.80 -9.70
CA ALA A 91 -0.29 12.05 -9.00
C ALA A 91 0.20 12.01 -7.56
N VAL A 92 -0.08 10.93 -6.82
CA VAL A 92 0.37 10.78 -5.43
C VAL A 92 1.91 10.76 -5.33
N MET A 93 2.59 10.03 -6.20
CA MET A 93 4.05 10.01 -6.27
C MET A 93 4.63 11.40 -6.58
N PHE A 94 4.02 12.12 -7.52
CA PHE A 94 4.42 13.47 -7.88
C PHE A 94 4.23 14.44 -6.71
N PHE A 95 3.05 14.47 -6.08
CA PHE A 95 2.77 15.39 -4.97
C PHE A 95 3.62 15.08 -3.74
N THR A 96 3.83 13.80 -3.42
CA THR A 96 4.78 13.39 -2.37
C THR A 96 6.17 13.95 -2.65
N SER A 97 6.65 13.82 -3.89
CA SER A 97 7.94 14.37 -4.32
C SER A 97 7.98 15.90 -4.26
N VAL A 98 6.89 16.59 -4.58
CA VAL A 98 6.76 18.04 -4.45
C VAL A 98 6.91 18.47 -2.99
N PHE A 99 6.26 17.81 -2.04
CA PHE A 99 6.38 18.13 -0.62
C PHE A 99 7.75 17.78 -0.03
N VAL A 100 8.38 16.69 -0.50
CA VAL A 100 9.79 16.39 -0.20
C VAL A 100 10.68 17.54 -0.66
N VAL A 101 10.57 17.98 -1.92
CA VAL A 101 11.35 19.10 -2.48
C VAL A 101 11.07 20.41 -1.74
N LYS A 102 9.81 20.70 -1.40
CA LYS A 102 9.46 21.88 -0.61
C LYS A 102 10.15 21.85 0.76
N THR A 103 10.21 20.69 1.41
CA THR A 103 10.90 20.50 2.71
C THR A 103 12.41 20.68 2.59
N GLN A 104 13.03 20.19 1.50
CA GLN A 104 14.45 20.40 1.22
C GLN A 104 14.79 21.91 1.14
N ARG A 105 13.91 22.70 0.52
CA ARG A 105 14.07 24.16 0.36
C ARG A 105 13.89 24.97 1.66
N LEU A 106 13.44 24.34 2.74
CA LEU A 106 13.33 24.98 4.06
C LEU A 106 14.63 24.89 4.88
N GLN A 107 15.58 24.05 4.46
CA GLN A 107 16.83 23.84 5.17
C GLN A 107 17.79 25.04 5.02
N LYS A 108 18.60 25.32 6.06
CA LYS A 108 19.43 26.55 6.18
C LYS A 108 20.44 26.79 5.06
N HIS A 109 20.81 25.74 4.30
CA HIS A 109 21.70 25.80 3.13
C HIS A 109 21.10 25.02 1.96
N ALA A 110 19.84 25.33 1.61
CA ALA A 110 19.14 24.66 0.52
C ALA A 110 19.92 24.76 -0.79
N LEU A 111 20.47 23.62 -1.22
CA LEU A 111 21.01 23.47 -2.56
C LEU A 111 19.84 23.42 -3.57
N PRO A 112 20.06 23.82 -4.83
CA PRO A 112 19.08 23.59 -5.87
C PRO A 112 18.74 22.10 -5.94
N SER A 113 17.45 21.76 -5.91
CA SER A 113 16.99 20.38 -5.98
C SER A 113 17.59 19.66 -7.19
N SER A 114 18.12 18.46 -6.96
CA SER A 114 18.74 17.65 -8.00
C SER A 114 17.78 16.59 -8.51
N LEU A 115 17.65 16.52 -9.84
CA LEU A 115 16.81 15.54 -10.51
C LEU A 115 17.37 14.12 -10.33
N ILE A 116 18.69 13.94 -10.27
CA ILE A 116 19.33 12.64 -9.97
C ILE A 116 18.91 12.15 -8.59
N PHE A 117 18.98 13.03 -7.59
CA PHE A 117 18.60 12.68 -6.22
C PHE A 117 17.13 12.29 -6.12
N MET A 118 16.23 13.08 -6.75
CA MET A 118 14.81 12.75 -6.80
C MET A 118 14.55 11.47 -7.59
N GLY A 119 15.35 11.19 -8.62
CA GLY A 119 15.32 9.94 -9.36
C GLY A 119 15.65 8.73 -8.50
N ILE A 120 16.72 8.80 -7.69
CA ILE A 120 17.09 7.76 -6.73
C ILE A 120 16.00 7.58 -5.68
N PHE A 121 15.49 8.68 -5.11
CA PHE A 121 14.39 8.63 -4.14
C PHE A 121 13.16 7.91 -4.72
N LEU A 122 12.72 8.30 -5.92
CA LEU A 122 11.55 7.72 -6.56
C LEU A 122 11.77 6.24 -6.96
N ALA A 123 12.98 5.86 -7.37
CA ALA A 123 13.31 4.47 -7.67
C ALA A 123 13.28 3.59 -6.40
N LEU A 124 13.83 4.08 -5.28
CA LEU A 124 13.75 3.38 -3.98
C LEU A 124 12.31 3.29 -3.49
N PHE A 125 11.54 4.37 -3.66
CA PHE A 125 10.13 4.43 -3.29
C PHE A 125 9.30 3.43 -4.10
N LEU A 126 9.46 3.36 -5.42
CA LEU A 126 8.76 2.39 -6.26
C LEU A 126 9.18 0.95 -5.92
N LYS A 127 10.47 0.71 -5.64
CA LYS A 127 10.95 -0.60 -5.20
C LYS A 127 10.23 -1.07 -3.94
N LEU A 128 10.05 -0.19 -2.95
CA LEU A 128 9.33 -0.53 -1.71
C LEU A 128 7.82 -0.68 -1.92
N ASN A 129 7.26 -0.08 -2.97
CA ASN A 129 5.81 -0.01 -3.23
C ASN A 129 5.52 -0.41 -4.69
N SER A 130 5.88 -1.65 -5.03
CA SER A 130 5.89 -2.10 -6.43
C SER A 130 4.50 -2.47 -6.98
N SER A 131 3.53 -2.79 -6.11
CA SER A 131 2.14 -3.03 -6.51
C SER A 131 1.41 -1.74 -6.90
N LEU A 132 0.60 -1.83 -7.95
CA LEU A 132 -0.23 -0.76 -8.45
C LEU A 132 -1.47 -0.62 -7.57
N VAL A 133 -1.56 0.58 -6.99
CA VAL A 133 -2.51 1.12 -6.03
C VAL A 133 -2.69 0.28 -4.75
N ARG A 134 -2.00 0.73 -3.70
CA ARG A 134 -2.27 0.43 -2.29
C ARG A 134 -2.79 1.66 -1.56
N CYS A 135 -3.62 1.47 -0.54
CA CYS A 135 -4.13 2.53 0.35
C CYS A 135 -2.99 3.31 1.04
N GLN A 136 -1.84 2.66 1.27
CA GLN A 136 -0.64 3.27 1.86
C GLN A 136 -0.11 4.50 1.10
N LEU A 137 -0.43 4.62 -0.19
CA LEU A 137 -0.07 5.80 -0.99
C LEU A 137 -0.61 7.11 -0.36
N PHE A 138 -1.82 7.10 0.19
CA PHE A 138 -2.35 8.25 0.94
C PHE A 138 -1.48 8.59 2.14
N SER A 139 -1.04 7.58 2.89
CA SER A 139 -0.15 7.78 4.04
C SER A 139 1.17 8.42 3.66
N PHE A 140 1.78 8.04 2.55
CA PHE A 140 3.03 8.66 2.10
C PHE A 140 2.84 10.12 1.71
N LEU A 141 1.73 10.44 1.03
CA LEU A 141 1.38 11.82 0.70
C LEU A 141 1.17 12.65 1.97
N PHE A 142 0.28 12.23 2.87
CA PHE A 142 0.00 12.98 4.09
C PHE A 142 1.22 13.08 5.00
N PHE A 143 2.03 12.03 5.12
CA PHE A 143 3.28 12.10 5.89
C PHE A 143 4.23 13.18 5.33
N SER A 144 4.39 13.25 4.00
CA SER A 144 5.22 14.29 3.37
C SER A 144 4.66 15.71 3.56
N ILE A 145 3.32 15.86 3.53
CA ILE A 145 2.62 17.12 3.84
C ILE A 145 2.86 17.52 5.30
N PHE A 146 2.69 16.59 6.24
CA PHE A 146 2.89 16.83 7.67
C PHE A 146 4.32 17.26 7.95
N LEU A 147 5.29 16.56 7.36
CA LEU A 147 6.71 16.88 7.48
C LEU A 147 7.01 18.30 6.96
N TYR A 148 6.46 18.67 5.80
CA TYR A 148 6.60 20.02 5.25
C TYR A 148 5.99 21.09 6.17
N ILE A 149 4.76 20.90 6.67
CA ILE A 149 4.07 21.86 7.52
C ILE A 149 4.81 22.05 8.85
N LEU A 150 5.23 20.95 9.49
CA LEU A 150 6.00 20.97 10.73
C LEU A 150 7.34 21.67 10.54
N GLU A 151 8.07 21.32 9.48
CA GLU A 151 9.37 21.96 9.21
C GLU A 151 9.21 23.43 8.84
N SER A 152 8.19 23.80 8.08
CA SER A 152 7.91 25.19 7.71
C SER A 152 7.59 26.05 8.93
N THR A 153 6.81 25.49 9.86
CA THR A 153 6.47 26.11 11.14
C THR A 153 7.71 26.28 12.00
N ARG A 154 8.53 25.22 12.14
CA ARG A 154 9.78 25.20 12.91
C ARG A 154 10.82 26.19 12.39
N ARG A 155 10.88 26.39 11.07
CA ARG A 155 11.76 27.36 10.40
C ARG A 155 11.15 28.77 10.34
N GLY A 156 9.94 28.97 10.86
CA GLY A 156 9.31 30.28 11.02
C GLY A 156 8.67 30.87 9.76
N LYS A 157 8.52 30.10 8.66
CA LYS A 157 7.93 30.60 7.41
C LYS A 157 6.41 30.67 7.47
N HIS A 158 5.73 29.53 7.71
CA HIS A 158 4.26 29.46 7.75
C HIS A 158 3.77 29.02 9.13
N LYS A 159 3.95 29.89 10.14
CA LYS A 159 3.76 29.55 11.56
C LYS A 159 2.34 29.09 11.94
N ASN A 160 1.32 29.47 11.17
CA ASN A 160 -0.08 29.16 11.45
C ASN A 160 -0.60 27.98 10.62
N LEU A 161 0.17 27.49 9.63
CA LEU A 161 -0.25 26.39 8.78
C LEU A 161 -0.42 25.08 9.57
N ILE A 162 0.26 24.94 10.71
CA ILE A 162 0.17 23.78 11.59
C ILE A 162 -1.26 23.53 12.13
N TRP A 163 -2.12 24.55 12.19
CA TRP A 163 -3.50 24.42 12.69
C TRP A 163 -4.43 23.67 11.72
N ILE A 164 -3.96 23.34 10.51
CA ILE A 164 -4.71 22.49 9.56
C ILE A 164 -4.59 20.99 9.89
N PHE A 165 -3.80 20.58 10.88
CA PHE A 165 -3.65 19.15 11.18
C PHE A 165 -4.93 18.45 11.62
N PRO A 166 -5.81 19.02 12.47
CA PRO A 166 -7.08 18.37 12.80
C PRO A 166 -7.91 17.99 11.55
N PRO A 167 -8.24 18.89 10.60
CA PRO A 167 -8.98 18.49 9.41
C PRO A 167 -8.19 17.52 8.51
N LEU A 168 -6.86 17.63 8.42
CA LEU A 168 -6.07 16.64 7.69
C LEU A 168 -6.08 15.26 8.35
N VAL A 169 -6.13 15.18 9.68
CA VAL A 169 -6.27 13.92 10.42
C VAL A 169 -7.64 13.30 10.18
N ILE A 170 -8.71 14.09 10.16
CA ILE A 170 -10.04 13.59 9.79
C ILE A 170 -9.99 12.96 8.40
N LEU A 171 -9.44 13.67 7.41
CA LEU A 171 -9.34 13.15 6.04
C LEU A 171 -8.48 11.89 5.98
N TRP A 172 -7.28 11.93 6.56
CA TRP A 172 -6.33 10.82 6.52
C TRP A 172 -6.90 9.58 7.23
N ASN A 173 -7.50 9.76 8.40
CA ASN A 173 -8.04 8.65 9.18
C ASN A 173 -9.17 7.89 8.47
N ASN A 174 -9.90 8.55 7.57
CA ASN A 174 -10.96 7.92 6.78
C ASN A 174 -10.46 7.27 5.49
N VAL A 175 -9.22 7.52 5.07
CA VAL A 175 -8.64 6.87 3.88
C VAL A 175 -7.60 5.81 4.23
N HIS A 176 -6.85 5.96 5.33
CA HIS A 176 -5.84 4.97 5.71
C HIS A 176 -5.44 5.09 7.19
N GLY A 177 -5.40 3.96 7.90
CA GLY A 177 -5.00 3.86 9.32
C GLY A 177 -3.56 4.27 9.64
N GLY A 178 -2.72 4.49 8.62
CA GLY A 178 -1.37 5.03 8.81
C GLY A 178 -1.31 6.48 9.33
N VAL A 179 -2.45 7.12 9.61
CA VAL A 179 -2.56 8.41 10.31
C VAL A 179 -1.82 8.44 11.66
N VAL A 180 -1.65 7.28 12.31
CA VAL A 180 -0.85 7.12 13.53
C VAL A 180 0.59 7.60 13.32
N SER A 181 1.16 7.39 12.12
CA SER A 181 2.50 7.91 11.78
C SER A 181 2.56 9.44 11.73
N GLY A 182 1.47 10.09 11.36
CA GLY A 182 1.33 11.55 11.38
C GLY A 182 1.31 12.11 12.80
N LEU A 183 0.56 11.48 13.71
CA LEU A 183 0.57 11.84 15.13
C LEU A 183 1.94 11.61 15.76
N GLY A 184 2.58 10.47 15.45
CA GLY A 184 3.96 10.20 15.85
C GLY A 184 4.91 11.29 15.37
N LEU A 185 4.75 11.79 14.13
CA LEU A 185 5.56 12.88 13.60
C LEU A 185 5.36 14.21 14.36
N ILE A 186 4.11 14.56 14.70
CA ILE A 186 3.83 15.74 15.53
C ILE A 186 4.49 15.58 16.91
N ALA A 187 4.39 14.39 17.52
CA ALA A 187 5.00 14.09 18.81
C ALA A 187 6.54 14.20 18.78
N MET A 188 7.17 13.73 17.69
CA MET A 188 8.62 13.87 17.49
C MET A 188 9.05 15.35 17.39
N TYR A 189 8.28 16.19 16.70
CA TYR A 189 8.53 17.63 16.64
C TYR A 189 8.29 18.34 17.97
N PHE A 190 7.28 17.91 18.72
CA PHE A 190 7.05 18.38 20.09
C PHE A 190 8.25 18.05 20.99
N ALA A 191 8.71 16.79 21.01
CA ALA A 191 9.86 16.36 21.79
C ALA A 191 11.14 17.13 21.40
N GLY A 192 11.39 17.27 20.10
CA GLY A 192 12.50 18.08 19.59
C GLY A 192 12.43 19.54 20.03
N ALA A 193 11.26 20.16 20.01
CA ALA A 193 11.06 21.54 20.46
C ALA A 193 11.28 21.70 21.97
N VAL A 194 10.86 20.72 22.79
CA VAL A 194 11.10 20.70 24.24
C VAL A 194 12.60 20.60 24.54
N ILE A 195 13.30 19.65 23.91
CA ILE A 195 14.73 19.42 24.14
C ILE A 195 15.57 20.62 23.68
N GLU A 196 15.20 21.22 22.54
CA GLU A 196 15.86 22.43 22.02
C GLU A 196 15.46 23.72 22.75
N ARG A 197 14.60 23.63 23.79
CA ARG A 197 14.06 24.78 24.56
C ARG A 197 13.41 25.85 23.67
N LYS A 198 12.66 25.43 22.65
CA LYS A 198 11.90 26.27 21.71
C LYS A 198 10.41 26.30 22.05
N GLN A 199 9.62 27.05 21.28
CA GLN A 199 8.16 27.11 21.44
C GLN A 199 7.51 25.75 21.19
N TRP A 200 7.24 25.00 22.25
CA TRP A 200 6.67 23.65 22.18
C TRP A 200 5.13 23.62 22.30
N LYS A 201 4.53 24.62 22.96
CA LYS A 201 3.07 24.67 23.26
C LYS A 201 2.19 24.49 22.03
N LYS A 202 2.60 25.04 20.89
CA LYS A 202 1.88 24.89 19.62
C LYS A 202 1.83 23.44 19.14
N TYR A 203 2.95 22.72 19.22
CA TYR A 203 3.00 21.31 18.82
C TYR A 203 2.17 20.45 19.77
N LEU A 204 2.18 20.72 21.08
CA LEU A 204 1.34 20.02 22.04
C LEU A 204 -0.16 20.27 21.79
N ALA A 205 -0.56 21.53 21.61
CA ALA A 205 -1.94 21.89 21.33
C ALA A 205 -2.45 21.16 20.08
N VAL A 206 -1.65 21.19 19.00
CA VAL A 206 -2.02 20.53 17.76
C VAL A 206 -2.02 19.00 17.90
N LEU A 207 -1.09 18.41 18.68
CA LEU A 207 -1.09 16.99 18.98
C LEU A 207 -2.39 16.56 19.68
N ILE A 208 -2.83 17.33 20.68
CA ILE A 208 -4.08 17.06 21.42
C ILE A 208 -5.28 17.20 20.48
N THR A 209 -5.41 18.31 19.76
CA THR A 209 -6.57 18.52 18.86
C THR A 209 -6.60 17.52 17.71
N SER A 210 -5.43 17.10 17.21
CA SER A 210 -5.32 16.07 16.17
C SER A 210 -5.64 14.68 16.72
N GLY A 211 -5.23 14.38 17.94
CA GLY A 211 -5.60 13.14 18.63
C GLY A 211 -7.10 13.03 18.86
N LEU A 212 -7.75 14.13 19.27
CA LEU A 212 -9.21 14.20 19.39
C LEU A 212 -9.89 14.04 18.03
N ALA A 213 -9.33 14.58 16.95
CA ALA A 213 -9.89 14.46 15.60
C ALA A 213 -9.94 13.01 15.08
N LEU A 214 -9.18 12.07 15.65
CA LEU A 214 -9.25 10.65 15.27
C LEU A 214 -10.65 10.05 15.46
N VAL A 215 -11.45 10.54 16.41
CA VAL A 215 -12.80 9.99 16.67
C VAL A 215 -13.81 10.40 15.60
N ILE A 216 -13.45 11.30 14.69
CA ILE A 216 -14.34 11.78 13.61
C ILE A 216 -14.17 10.84 12.41
N ASN A 217 -14.87 9.70 12.51
CA ASN A 217 -14.98 8.67 11.49
C ASN A 217 -16.26 7.83 11.75
N PRO A 218 -16.72 6.99 10.80
CA PRO A 218 -17.95 6.20 10.97
C PRO A 218 -17.99 5.29 12.21
N TYR A 219 -16.84 4.89 12.75
CA TYR A 219 -16.71 3.99 13.90
C TYR A 219 -16.55 4.73 15.24
N GLY A 220 -16.40 6.06 15.22
CA GLY A 220 -16.29 6.89 16.41
C GLY A 220 -15.11 6.50 17.33
N PRO A 221 -15.28 6.55 18.66
CA PRO A 221 -14.24 6.19 19.62
C PRO A 221 -13.77 4.72 19.56
N LYS A 222 -14.63 3.79 19.10
CA LYS A 222 -14.28 2.36 19.00
C LYS A 222 -13.10 2.11 18.06
N TYR A 223 -12.94 3.00 17.08
CA TYR A 223 -11.82 2.98 16.16
C TYR A 223 -10.45 3.07 16.85
N LEU A 224 -10.37 3.74 18.00
CA LEU A 224 -9.11 3.85 18.76
C LEU A 224 -8.67 2.48 19.30
N ASN A 225 -9.62 1.64 19.73
CA ASN A 225 -9.34 0.28 20.18
C ASN A 225 -8.82 -0.58 19.01
N PHE A 226 -9.42 -0.41 17.84
CA PHE A 226 -8.95 -1.06 16.61
C PHE A 226 -7.52 -0.65 16.27
N LEU A 227 -7.22 0.66 16.21
CA LEU A 227 -5.87 1.16 15.92
C LEU A 227 -4.84 0.64 16.92
N PHE A 228 -5.18 0.61 18.21
CA PHE A 228 -4.29 0.09 19.24
C PHE A 228 -4.04 -1.41 19.05
N SER A 229 -5.10 -2.20 18.86
CA SER A 229 -5.00 -3.63 18.60
C SER A 229 -4.14 -3.92 17.36
N ALA A 230 -4.43 -3.24 16.24
CA ALA A 230 -3.67 -3.35 15.00
C ALA A 230 -2.19 -2.95 15.17
N ALA A 231 -1.88 -1.90 15.94
CA ALA A 231 -0.50 -1.48 16.19
C ALA A 231 0.29 -2.51 17.03
N THR A 232 -0.37 -3.20 17.95
CA THR A 232 0.25 -4.20 18.84
C THR A 232 0.21 -5.64 18.32
N LYS A 233 -0.57 -5.92 17.27
CA LYS A 233 -0.77 -7.27 16.73
C LYS A 233 0.54 -7.88 16.19
N HIS A 234 0.90 -9.06 16.71
CA HIS A 234 2.04 -9.82 16.21
C HIS A 234 1.71 -10.50 14.88
N ARG A 235 2.48 -10.17 13.83
CA ARG A 235 2.23 -10.65 12.46
C ARG A 235 3.29 -11.63 12.00
N LYS A 236 3.31 -12.81 12.63
CA LYS A 236 4.34 -13.85 12.38
C LYS A 236 4.38 -14.30 10.91
N TYR A 237 3.22 -14.42 10.25
CA TYR A 237 3.12 -14.98 8.90
C TYR A 237 3.06 -13.92 7.79
N ILE A 238 3.14 -12.62 8.11
CA ILE A 238 3.12 -11.54 7.12
C ILE A 238 4.54 -11.01 6.96
N VAL A 239 5.15 -11.39 5.84
CA VAL A 239 6.57 -11.15 5.56
C VAL A 239 6.93 -9.67 5.63
N GLU A 240 6.07 -8.75 5.18
CA GLU A 240 6.32 -7.30 5.20
C GLU A 240 6.56 -6.71 6.61
N TRP A 241 6.12 -7.40 7.66
CA TRP A 241 6.30 -6.96 9.05
C TRP A 241 7.55 -7.52 9.70
N TRP A 242 8.31 -8.37 9.01
CA TRP A 242 9.57 -8.88 9.50
C TRP A 242 10.66 -7.81 9.43
N PRO A 243 11.71 -7.93 10.27
CA PRO A 243 12.84 -7.02 10.25
C PRO A 243 13.66 -7.14 8.97
N PHE A 244 14.44 -6.10 8.67
CA PHE A 244 15.24 -6.04 7.44
C PHE A 244 16.31 -7.15 7.37
N PHE A 245 16.79 -7.62 8.52
CA PHE A 245 17.86 -8.63 8.61
C PHE A 245 17.37 -10.06 8.39
N ALA A 246 16.07 -10.28 8.16
CA ALA A 246 15.58 -11.58 7.71
C ALA A 246 16.28 -11.97 6.39
N TYR A 247 16.69 -13.23 6.25
CA TYR A 247 17.52 -13.69 5.12
C TYR A 247 16.96 -13.31 3.74
N ARG A 248 15.64 -13.44 3.55
CA ARG A 248 14.93 -13.08 2.32
C ARG A 248 14.85 -11.57 2.05
N HIS A 249 15.10 -10.75 3.06
CA HIS A 249 14.93 -9.29 3.03
C HIS A 249 16.19 -8.53 2.67
N ILE A 250 17.36 -9.03 3.06
CA ILE A 250 18.63 -8.29 2.93
C ILE A 250 18.83 -7.85 1.48
N LEU A 251 18.75 -8.76 0.50
CA LEU A 251 18.97 -8.43 -0.92
C LEU A 251 17.97 -7.39 -1.45
N TYR A 252 16.73 -7.43 -0.97
CA TYR A 252 15.68 -6.54 -1.47
C TYR A 252 15.74 -5.14 -0.83
N TYR A 253 15.93 -5.08 0.49
CA TYR A 253 15.78 -3.87 1.30
C TYR A 253 17.11 -3.18 1.67
N ILE A 254 18.27 -3.75 1.32
CA ILE A 254 19.58 -3.15 1.65
C ILE A 254 19.74 -1.73 1.12
N LEU A 255 19.37 -1.45 -0.14
CA LEU A 255 19.54 -0.12 -0.73
C LEU A 255 18.67 0.96 -0.02
N PRO A 256 17.36 0.75 0.20
CA PRO A 256 16.56 1.66 1.02
C PRO A 256 17.11 1.84 2.45
N SER A 257 17.53 0.76 3.10
CA SER A 257 18.11 0.82 4.45
C SER A 257 19.39 1.64 4.49
N LEU A 258 20.31 1.42 3.54
CA LEU A 258 21.54 2.21 3.41
C LEU A 258 21.26 3.68 3.13
N PHE A 259 20.25 4.00 2.32
CA PHE A 259 19.82 5.38 2.09
C PHE A 259 19.37 6.06 3.38
N GLY A 260 18.54 5.36 4.19
CA GLY A 260 18.10 5.83 5.51
C GLY A 260 19.26 6.01 6.50
N ILE A 261 20.13 5.00 6.61
CA ILE A 261 21.32 5.01 7.48
C ILE A 261 22.26 6.15 7.08
N PHE A 262 22.55 6.30 5.78
CA PHE A 262 23.39 7.39 5.29
C PHE A 262 22.77 8.76 5.60
N GLY A 263 21.44 8.87 5.50
CA GLY A 263 20.71 10.08 5.90
C GLY A 263 20.89 10.41 7.37
N PHE A 264 20.71 9.43 8.24
CA PHE A 264 20.95 9.58 9.67
C PHE A 264 22.41 9.96 9.99
N LEU A 265 23.38 9.24 9.44
CA LEU A 265 24.81 9.49 9.65
C LEU A 265 25.24 10.87 9.13
N SER A 266 24.67 11.32 8.01
CA SER A 266 24.93 12.66 7.48
C SER A 266 24.38 13.76 8.39
N ALA A 267 23.23 13.54 9.03
CA ALA A 267 22.61 14.49 9.95
C ALA A 267 23.43 14.70 11.24
N ILE A 268 23.97 13.61 11.82
CA ILE A 268 24.76 13.67 13.06
C ILE A 268 26.16 14.28 12.86
N ARG A 269 26.72 14.20 11.65
CA ARG A 269 28.05 14.74 11.32
C ARG A 269 28.06 16.25 11.07
N THR A 270 26.91 16.91 11.14
CA THR A 270 26.82 18.36 10.94
C THR A 270 27.38 19.13 12.14
N LYS A 271 28.04 20.27 11.90
CA LYS A 271 28.65 21.10 12.96
C LYS A 271 27.63 21.61 14.01
N LYS A 272 26.34 21.65 13.68
CA LYS A 272 25.25 22.07 14.57
C LYS A 272 24.17 21.01 14.54
N ILE A 273 24.11 20.21 15.60
CA ILE A 273 23.15 19.13 15.80
C ILE A 273 21.72 19.70 15.79
N ASP A 274 20.90 19.24 14.84
CA ASP A 274 19.47 19.52 14.77
C ASP A 274 18.74 18.34 15.44
N VAL A 275 18.43 18.48 16.73
CA VAL A 275 17.92 17.39 17.58
C VAL A 275 16.57 16.89 17.05
N THR A 276 15.68 17.80 16.66
CA THR A 276 14.37 17.45 16.09
C THR A 276 14.54 16.56 14.85
N LYS A 277 15.45 16.94 13.95
CA LYS A 277 15.76 16.17 12.74
C LYS A 277 16.33 14.79 13.09
N ILE A 278 17.22 14.70 14.07
CA ILE A 278 17.81 13.43 14.50
C ILE A 278 16.75 12.50 15.09
N ILE A 279 15.84 13.02 15.91
CA ILE A 279 14.72 12.23 16.48
C ILE A 279 13.87 11.64 15.35
N VAL A 280 13.45 12.47 14.39
CA VAL A 280 12.63 12.01 13.25
C VAL A 280 13.35 10.91 12.46
N LEU A 281 14.62 11.12 12.12
CA LEU A 281 15.40 10.14 11.36
C LEU A 281 15.64 8.85 12.16
N ALA A 282 15.98 8.95 13.46
CA ALA A 282 16.24 7.80 14.31
C ALA A 282 14.99 6.93 14.48
N VAL A 283 13.84 7.54 14.78
CA VAL A 283 12.58 6.81 15.00
C VAL A 283 12.09 6.17 13.70
N THR A 284 12.04 6.92 12.60
CA THR A 284 11.62 6.37 11.31
C THR A 284 12.56 5.25 10.86
N LEU A 285 13.88 5.43 10.97
CA LEU A 285 14.87 4.40 10.65
C LEU A 285 14.69 3.16 11.52
N TYR A 286 14.55 3.30 12.84
CA TYR A 286 14.29 2.18 13.73
C TYR A 286 13.03 1.42 13.31
N CYS A 287 11.91 2.11 13.14
CA CYS A 287 10.65 1.50 12.72
C CYS A 287 10.76 0.79 11.36
N GLY A 288 11.43 1.40 10.39
CA GLY A 288 11.65 0.80 9.07
C GLY A 288 12.58 -0.42 9.10
N LEU A 289 13.62 -0.42 9.93
CA LEU A 289 14.50 -1.59 10.07
C LEU A 289 13.84 -2.72 10.86
N ALA A 290 13.02 -2.38 11.85
CA ALA A 290 12.23 -3.33 12.63
C ALA A 290 11.09 -3.95 11.80
N HIS A 291 10.47 -3.17 10.92
CA HIS A 291 9.37 -3.58 10.05
C HIS A 291 9.55 -2.98 8.66
N VAL A 292 9.94 -3.80 7.67
CA VAL A 292 10.31 -3.33 6.32
C VAL A 292 9.19 -2.56 5.62
N LYS A 293 7.92 -2.84 5.95
CA LYS A 293 6.73 -2.09 5.51
C LYS A 293 6.84 -0.57 5.80
N LEU A 294 7.55 -0.17 6.85
CA LEU A 294 7.71 1.23 7.25
C LEU A 294 8.94 1.92 6.63
N LEU A 295 9.79 1.20 5.85
CA LEU A 295 10.99 1.79 5.22
C LEU A 295 10.66 2.95 4.28
N SER A 296 9.48 2.95 3.66
CA SER A 296 9.03 4.04 2.79
C SER A 296 9.00 5.38 3.54
N ILE A 297 8.59 5.37 4.81
CA ILE A 297 8.55 6.56 5.68
C ILE A 297 9.98 7.04 5.96
N THR A 298 10.91 6.13 6.23
CA THR A 298 12.34 6.43 6.39
C THR A 298 12.93 7.08 5.16
N VAL A 299 12.65 6.53 3.97
CA VAL A 299 13.14 7.06 2.70
C VAL A 299 12.58 8.47 2.44
N ILE A 300 11.30 8.71 2.72
CA ILE A 300 10.68 10.05 2.63
C ILE A 300 11.36 11.04 3.60
N ALA A 301 11.50 10.66 4.87
CA ALA A 301 12.11 11.52 5.90
C ALA A 301 13.57 11.86 5.57
N ALA A 302 14.36 10.86 5.17
CA ALA A 302 15.75 11.04 4.77
C ALA A 302 15.87 11.91 3.51
N ALA A 303 15.04 11.68 2.48
CA ALA A 303 15.04 12.48 1.26
C ALA A 303 14.64 13.95 1.50
N ALA A 304 13.69 14.19 2.41
CA ALA A 304 13.20 15.53 2.72
C ALA A 304 14.17 16.33 3.62
N LEU A 305 14.74 15.69 4.65
CA LEU A 305 15.53 16.38 5.68
C LEU A 305 17.04 16.37 5.40
N CYS A 306 17.57 15.33 4.73
CA CYS A 306 19.01 15.11 4.59
C CYS A 306 19.57 15.41 3.21
N TYR A 307 18.76 15.93 2.28
CA TYR A 307 19.22 16.22 0.92
C TYR A 307 20.51 17.04 0.90
N ASN A 308 20.58 18.15 1.64
CA ASN A 308 21.78 18.99 1.62
C ASN A 308 22.99 18.29 2.24
N ASP A 309 22.81 17.54 3.31
CA ASP A 309 23.91 16.87 4.02
C ASP A 309 24.47 15.73 3.17
N MET A 310 23.60 14.95 2.52
CA MET A 310 23.97 13.94 1.54
C MET A 310 24.61 14.58 0.30
N ALA A 311 24.02 15.64 -0.24
CA ALA A 311 24.52 16.29 -1.44
C ALA A 311 25.91 16.90 -1.23
N VAL A 312 26.22 17.44 -0.04
CA VAL A 312 27.55 17.94 0.30
C VAL A 312 28.62 16.86 0.19
N PHE A 313 28.31 15.62 0.54
CA PHE A 313 29.22 14.49 0.34
C PHE A 313 29.52 14.26 -1.16
N PHE A 314 28.50 14.38 -2.00
CA PHE A 314 28.62 14.25 -3.46
C PHE A 314 29.15 15.51 -4.16
N LEU A 315 29.26 16.66 -3.48
CA LEU A 315 29.85 17.88 -4.06
C LEU A 315 31.33 17.68 -4.44
N ARG A 316 32.02 16.66 -3.94
CA ARG A 316 33.37 16.27 -4.41
C ARG A 316 33.37 15.84 -5.89
N PHE A 317 32.24 15.37 -6.42
CA PHE A 317 32.05 14.92 -7.81
C PHE A 317 31.24 15.93 -8.66
N LYS A 318 31.11 17.18 -8.20
CA LYS A 318 30.14 18.20 -8.67
C LYS A 318 30.19 18.55 -10.16
N ARG A 319 31.35 18.51 -10.82
CA ARG A 319 31.45 18.87 -12.25
C ARG A 319 30.85 17.79 -13.16
N GLY A 320 31.18 16.51 -12.92
CA GLY A 320 30.62 15.38 -13.68
C GLY A 320 29.12 15.22 -13.46
N LEU A 321 28.66 15.27 -12.21
CA LEU A 321 27.25 15.12 -11.84
C LEU A 321 26.36 16.21 -12.44
N LYS A 322 26.80 17.48 -12.47
CA LYS A 322 26.01 18.56 -13.10
C LYS A 322 25.88 18.42 -14.62
N LYS A 323 26.92 17.91 -15.29
CA LYS A 323 26.88 17.66 -16.74
C LYS A 323 25.91 16.50 -17.03
N PHE A 324 25.99 15.43 -16.22
CA PHE A 324 25.09 14.28 -16.31
C PHE A 324 23.63 14.65 -15.99
N GLU A 325 23.39 15.47 -14.97
CA GLU A 325 22.03 15.92 -14.63
C GLU A 325 21.39 16.74 -15.77
N LYS A 326 22.18 17.58 -16.45
CA LYS A 326 21.70 18.31 -17.63
C LYS A 326 21.31 17.36 -18.78
N SER A 327 22.03 16.26 -18.98
CA SER A 327 21.67 15.25 -19.99
C SER A 327 20.43 14.42 -19.62
N LEU A 328 19.97 14.44 -18.37
CA LEU A 328 18.74 13.75 -17.98
C LEU A 328 17.48 14.47 -18.48
N TYR A 329 17.49 15.78 -18.67
CA TYR A 329 16.30 16.50 -19.14
C TYR A 329 15.85 16.06 -20.54
N PRO A 330 16.74 15.92 -21.55
CA PRO A 330 16.40 15.27 -22.82
C PRO A 330 15.99 13.80 -22.66
N ALA A 331 16.65 13.04 -21.77
CA ALA A 331 16.28 11.64 -21.53
C ALA A 331 14.84 11.52 -20.98
N ILE A 332 14.40 12.46 -20.15
CA ILE A 332 13.01 12.51 -19.68
C ILE A 332 12.03 12.83 -20.80
N PHE A 333 12.42 13.63 -21.79
CA PHE A 333 11.60 13.82 -22.98
C PHE A 333 11.43 12.51 -23.75
N VAL A 334 12.50 11.70 -23.87
CA VAL A 334 12.39 10.35 -24.44
C VAL A 334 11.50 9.45 -23.57
N LEU A 335 11.65 9.48 -22.24
CA LEU A 335 10.75 8.74 -21.34
C LEU A 335 9.29 9.17 -21.51
N ALA A 336 9.01 10.47 -21.70
CA ALA A 336 7.67 10.96 -21.98
C ALA A 336 7.08 10.35 -23.25
N LEU A 337 7.89 10.21 -24.31
CA LEU A 337 7.50 9.56 -25.56
C LEU A 337 7.28 8.05 -25.40
N MET A 338 7.89 7.42 -24.39
CA MET A 338 7.68 6.00 -24.08
C MET A 338 6.42 5.75 -23.24
N ILE A 339 5.84 6.76 -22.57
CA ILE A 339 4.64 6.59 -21.72
C ILE A 339 3.51 5.87 -22.46
N PRO A 340 3.14 6.20 -23.72
CA PRO A 340 2.07 5.49 -24.43
C PRO A 340 2.35 3.99 -24.65
N LEU A 341 3.62 3.58 -24.72
CA LEU A 341 3.99 2.16 -24.87
C LEU A 341 3.82 1.38 -23.56
N PHE A 342 3.89 2.07 -22.41
CA PHE A 342 3.80 1.48 -21.07
C PHE A 342 2.51 1.84 -20.33
N SER A 343 1.67 2.70 -20.91
CA SER A 343 0.40 3.14 -20.34
C SER A 343 -0.69 2.21 -20.84
N PRO A 344 -1.14 1.24 -20.04
CA PRO A 344 -2.20 0.38 -20.50
C PRO A 344 -3.51 1.18 -20.44
N THR A 345 -4.17 1.33 -21.58
CA THR A 345 -5.59 1.70 -21.63
C THR A 345 -6.47 0.55 -21.11
N ALA A 346 -5.91 -0.67 -21.06
CA ALA A 346 -6.52 -1.87 -20.54
C ALA A 346 -6.09 -2.18 -19.08
N ALA A 347 -6.78 -3.11 -18.42
CA ALA A 347 -6.37 -3.55 -17.09
C ALA A 347 -5.06 -4.36 -17.15
N ARG A 348 -4.22 -4.24 -16.12
CA ARG A 348 -3.03 -5.08 -15.96
C ARG A 348 -3.42 -6.47 -15.44
N CYS A 349 -3.77 -7.36 -16.35
CA CYS A 349 -4.04 -8.77 -16.05
C CYS A 349 -2.76 -9.59 -16.17
N ASP A 350 -2.42 -10.31 -15.10
CA ASP A 350 -1.28 -11.21 -15.00
C ASP A 350 -1.80 -12.58 -14.52
N GLU A 351 -1.84 -13.54 -15.44
CA GLU A 351 -2.32 -14.90 -15.19
C GLU A 351 -1.41 -15.70 -14.25
N GLU A 352 -0.17 -15.24 -14.04
CA GLU A 352 0.77 -15.84 -13.08
C GLU A 352 0.54 -15.34 -11.64
N LYS A 353 -0.29 -14.30 -11.47
CA LYS A 353 -0.54 -13.70 -10.15
C LYS A 353 -1.98 -13.77 -9.71
N PHE A 354 -2.93 -13.70 -10.64
CA PHE A 354 -4.35 -13.77 -10.34
C PHE A 354 -4.97 -15.04 -10.92
N PRO A 355 -5.92 -15.68 -10.19
CA PRO A 355 -6.53 -16.94 -10.60
C PRO A 355 -7.61 -16.73 -11.67
N LEU A 356 -7.23 -16.18 -12.83
CA LEU A 356 -8.18 -15.72 -13.86
C LEU A 356 -9.05 -16.87 -14.38
N TYR A 357 -8.42 -18.00 -14.72
CA TYR A 357 -9.07 -19.16 -15.29
C TYR A 357 -9.87 -19.93 -14.24
N GLU A 358 -9.37 -20.00 -13.02
CA GLU A 358 -10.03 -20.67 -11.90
C GLU A 358 -11.33 -19.95 -11.53
N MET A 359 -11.32 -18.61 -11.50
CA MET A 359 -12.55 -17.84 -11.24
C MET A 359 -13.55 -18.01 -12.39
N GLU A 360 -13.09 -17.95 -13.63
CA GLU A 360 -13.98 -18.13 -14.78
C GLU A 360 -14.55 -19.53 -14.83
N PHE A 361 -13.75 -20.57 -14.56
CA PHE A 361 -14.19 -21.96 -14.47
C PHE A 361 -15.31 -22.14 -13.44
N LEU A 362 -15.16 -21.61 -12.23
CA LEU A 362 -16.19 -21.68 -11.20
C LEU A 362 -17.48 -21.00 -11.65
N LYS A 363 -17.35 -19.84 -12.31
CA LYS A 363 -18.46 -19.02 -12.78
C LYS A 363 -19.24 -19.68 -13.93
N ILE A 364 -18.58 -20.07 -15.02
CA ILE A 364 -19.25 -20.64 -16.21
C ILE A 364 -19.87 -22.00 -15.92
N ASN A 365 -19.33 -22.72 -14.93
CA ASN A 365 -19.89 -23.98 -14.48
C ASN A 365 -20.94 -23.80 -13.38
N ASN A 366 -21.31 -22.57 -12.97
CA ASN A 366 -22.32 -22.32 -11.93
C ASN A 366 -22.07 -23.15 -10.67
N ILE A 367 -20.82 -23.18 -10.21
CA ILE A 367 -20.41 -23.81 -8.95
C ILE A 367 -20.67 -22.81 -7.83
N LYS A 368 -21.28 -23.27 -6.73
CA LYS A 368 -21.66 -22.44 -5.58
C LYS A 368 -21.17 -23.07 -4.28
N GLY A 369 -21.01 -22.24 -3.25
CA GLY A 369 -20.70 -22.70 -1.88
C GLY A 369 -19.49 -22.00 -1.27
N ASN A 370 -18.88 -22.68 -0.31
CA ASN A 370 -17.82 -22.11 0.54
C ASN A 370 -16.43 -22.48 0.04
N LEU A 371 -15.65 -21.48 -0.39
CA LEU A 371 -14.35 -21.61 -1.03
C LEU A 371 -13.18 -21.28 -0.10
N VAL A 372 -12.23 -22.19 0.04
CA VAL A 372 -10.90 -21.87 0.59
C VAL A 372 -9.98 -21.45 -0.53
N THR A 373 -9.51 -20.22 -0.46
CA THR A 373 -8.48 -19.67 -1.36
C THR A 373 -7.17 -19.48 -0.63
N PRO A 374 -6.02 -19.42 -1.33
CA PRO A 374 -4.81 -18.91 -0.73
C PRO A 374 -5.03 -17.48 -0.26
N PHE A 375 -4.43 -17.12 0.87
CA PHE A 375 -4.71 -15.85 1.58
C PHE A 375 -4.70 -14.60 0.67
N ALA A 376 -3.73 -14.49 -0.24
CA ALA A 376 -3.59 -13.33 -1.13
C ALA A 376 -4.65 -13.27 -2.25
N LEU A 377 -5.31 -14.38 -2.58
CA LEU A 377 -6.24 -14.45 -3.71
C LEU A 377 -7.70 -14.25 -3.32
N GLY A 378 -8.02 -14.30 -2.03
CA GLY A 378 -9.39 -14.25 -1.52
C GLY A 378 -10.14 -12.99 -1.95
N SER A 379 -9.50 -11.82 -1.87
CA SER A 379 -10.08 -10.53 -2.27
C SER A 379 -10.50 -10.51 -3.75
N TYR A 380 -9.68 -11.08 -4.63
CA TYR A 380 -10.02 -11.19 -6.06
C TYR A 380 -11.13 -12.22 -6.28
N ALA A 381 -11.07 -13.35 -5.59
CA ALA A 381 -12.07 -14.40 -5.72
C ALA A 381 -13.47 -13.93 -5.30
N THR A 382 -13.57 -13.26 -4.15
CA THR A 382 -14.84 -12.72 -3.67
C THR A 382 -15.38 -11.64 -4.62
N TYR A 383 -14.52 -10.76 -5.16
CA TYR A 383 -14.94 -9.75 -6.15
C TYR A 383 -15.54 -10.35 -7.43
N LYS A 384 -15.08 -11.54 -7.84
CA LYS A 384 -15.55 -12.20 -9.06
C LYS A 384 -16.73 -13.14 -8.87
N LEU A 385 -16.87 -13.72 -7.67
CA LEU A 385 -17.75 -14.88 -7.45
C LEU A 385 -18.88 -14.62 -6.44
N TYR A 386 -18.82 -13.55 -5.65
CA TYR A 386 -19.94 -13.17 -4.79
C TYR A 386 -21.17 -12.78 -5.64
N PRO A 387 -22.41 -13.14 -5.24
CA PRO A 387 -22.81 -13.79 -3.98
C PRO A 387 -22.79 -15.32 -3.98
N ASP A 388 -22.55 -15.95 -5.13
CA ASP A 388 -22.67 -17.41 -5.29
C ASP A 388 -21.60 -18.21 -4.54
N ILE A 389 -20.43 -17.60 -4.28
CA ILE A 389 -19.33 -18.21 -3.52
C ILE A 389 -18.85 -17.25 -2.43
N LEU A 390 -18.84 -17.76 -1.20
CA LEU A 390 -18.22 -17.11 -0.04
C LEU A 390 -16.81 -17.65 0.17
N ILE A 391 -15.91 -16.79 0.66
CA ILE A 391 -14.51 -17.18 0.90
C ILE A 391 -14.24 -17.53 2.35
N PHE A 392 -13.19 -18.30 2.61
CA PHE A 392 -12.76 -18.58 3.99
C PHE A 392 -12.17 -17.33 4.64
N MET A 393 -11.22 -16.68 3.96
CA MET A 393 -10.53 -15.48 4.42
C MET A 393 -9.80 -14.80 3.26
N ASP A 394 -9.57 -13.49 3.38
CA ASP A 394 -8.72 -12.68 2.50
C ASP A 394 -7.85 -11.69 3.28
N GLY A 395 -7.28 -10.71 2.56
CA GLY A 395 -6.39 -9.69 3.10
C GLY A 395 -7.00 -8.73 4.12
N ARG A 396 -8.32 -8.76 4.37
CA ARG A 396 -8.99 -8.00 5.46
C ARG A 396 -8.67 -8.58 6.86
N TYR A 397 -7.54 -9.29 6.97
CA TYR A 397 -7.09 -10.06 8.12
C TYR A 397 -7.34 -9.41 9.47
N GLU A 398 -6.83 -8.19 9.66
CA GLU A 398 -6.96 -7.48 10.94
C GLU A 398 -8.25 -6.68 11.08
N GLU A 399 -8.99 -6.47 10.00
CA GLU A 399 -10.22 -5.68 9.97
C GLU A 399 -11.46 -6.48 10.38
N VAL A 400 -11.43 -7.80 10.13
CA VAL A 400 -12.63 -8.64 10.16
C VAL A 400 -12.41 -10.00 10.84
N TYR A 401 -11.23 -10.62 10.72
CA TYR A 401 -11.05 -12.02 11.10
C TYR A 401 -10.31 -12.18 12.43
N ASN A 402 -10.64 -13.26 13.16
CA ASN A 402 -9.91 -13.59 14.37
C ASN A 402 -8.61 -14.35 14.05
N ASP A 403 -7.73 -14.41 15.05
CA ASP A 403 -6.41 -15.04 14.91
C ASP A 403 -6.50 -16.56 14.69
N GLU A 404 -7.57 -17.20 15.19
CA GLU A 404 -7.76 -18.64 15.04
C GLU A 404 -8.08 -19.01 13.58
N GLU A 405 -8.97 -18.29 12.90
CA GLU A 405 -9.26 -18.56 11.48
C GLU A 405 -7.99 -18.42 10.62
N PHE A 406 -7.18 -17.39 10.86
CA PHE A 406 -5.92 -17.21 10.11
C PHE A 406 -4.92 -18.32 10.40
N LYS A 407 -4.84 -18.78 11.65
CA LYS A 407 -4.00 -19.92 12.03
C LYS A 407 -4.47 -21.20 11.34
N VAL A 408 -5.77 -21.48 11.28
CA VAL A 408 -6.32 -22.64 10.56
C VAL A 408 -5.95 -22.57 9.08
N LEU A 409 -6.11 -21.41 8.43
CA LEU A 409 -5.70 -21.24 7.04
C LEU A 409 -4.19 -21.49 6.87
N LYS A 410 -3.35 -21.02 7.79
CA LYS A 410 -1.90 -21.28 7.73
C LYS A 410 -1.54 -22.74 7.97
N GLN A 411 -2.24 -23.45 8.85
CA GLN A 411 -2.06 -24.88 9.04
C GLN A 411 -2.45 -25.67 7.79
N TYR A 412 -3.50 -25.24 7.08
CA TYR A 412 -3.87 -25.77 5.77
C TYR A 412 -2.81 -25.50 4.69
N ASP A 413 -2.38 -24.25 4.54
CA ASP A 413 -1.37 -23.84 3.55
C ASP A 413 -0.02 -24.58 3.73
N LEU A 414 0.35 -24.86 4.99
CA LEU A 414 1.63 -25.47 5.35
C LEU A 414 1.55 -26.99 5.52
N VAL A 415 0.36 -27.58 5.39
CA VAL A 415 0.09 -28.99 5.69
C VAL A 415 0.63 -29.40 7.07
N ASP A 416 0.30 -28.62 8.09
CA ASP A 416 0.65 -28.92 9.48
C ASP A 416 -0.27 -30.01 10.06
N LYS A 417 0.00 -30.50 11.28
CA LYS A 417 -0.74 -31.59 11.93
C LYS A 417 -2.27 -31.46 11.86
N ASN A 418 -2.80 -30.24 11.91
CA ASN A 418 -4.23 -29.95 11.92
C ASN A 418 -4.74 -29.36 10.60
N TRP A 419 -4.05 -29.57 9.47
CA TRP A 419 -4.41 -28.96 8.18
C TRP A 419 -5.84 -29.25 7.72
N LYS A 420 -6.40 -30.40 8.13
CA LYS A 420 -7.79 -30.81 7.82
C LYS A 420 -8.85 -29.99 8.55
N ASP A 421 -8.48 -29.27 9.62
CA ASP A 421 -9.40 -28.43 10.39
C ASP A 421 -10.17 -27.43 9.51
N ILE A 422 -9.55 -26.98 8.40
CA ILE A 422 -10.16 -26.05 7.43
C ILE A 422 -11.47 -26.58 6.83
N PHE A 423 -11.65 -27.91 6.74
CA PHE A 423 -12.85 -28.52 6.15
C PHE A 423 -13.55 -29.53 7.05
N THR A 424 -12.98 -29.86 8.22
CA THR A 424 -13.67 -30.65 9.25
C THR A 424 -14.38 -29.78 10.27
N LYS A 425 -13.86 -28.58 10.59
CA LYS A 425 -14.48 -27.64 11.54
C LYS A 425 -15.33 -26.56 10.87
N TYR A 426 -15.11 -26.32 9.58
CA TYR A 426 -15.81 -25.30 8.81
C TYR A 426 -16.57 -25.95 7.65
N PRO A 427 -17.72 -25.38 7.23
CA PRO A 427 -18.57 -25.94 6.18
C PRO A 427 -18.00 -25.68 4.78
N THR A 428 -16.77 -26.13 4.52
CA THR A 428 -16.03 -25.90 3.28
C THR A 428 -16.49 -26.83 2.18
N ASP A 429 -16.76 -26.29 0.99
CA ASP A 429 -17.26 -27.07 -0.17
C ASP A 429 -16.26 -27.14 -1.32
N ILE A 430 -15.39 -26.13 -1.43
CA ILE A 430 -14.44 -25.97 -2.54
C ILE A 430 -13.06 -25.63 -1.95
N LEU A 431 -12.03 -26.32 -2.42
CA LEU A 431 -10.64 -26.04 -2.05
C LEU A 431 -9.87 -25.61 -3.31
N MET A 432 -9.15 -24.49 -3.20
CA MET A 432 -8.34 -23.94 -4.27
C MET A 432 -6.87 -23.73 -3.85
N PRO A 433 -6.09 -24.80 -3.59
CA PRO A 433 -4.68 -24.66 -3.24
C PRO A 433 -3.82 -24.20 -4.45
N TYR A 434 -2.67 -23.57 -4.18
CA TYR A 434 -1.64 -23.36 -5.22
C TYR A 434 -1.13 -24.70 -5.76
N LYS A 435 -0.93 -24.80 -7.08
CA LYS A 435 -0.46 -26.04 -7.72
C LYS A 435 0.90 -26.50 -7.21
N GLU A 436 1.76 -25.56 -6.84
CA GLU A 436 3.11 -25.83 -6.31
C GLU A 436 3.11 -26.16 -4.80
N SER A 437 1.96 -26.12 -4.13
CA SER A 437 1.87 -26.36 -2.69
C SER A 437 1.87 -27.85 -2.33
N GLY A 438 2.38 -28.17 -1.13
CA GLY A 438 2.23 -29.50 -0.54
C GLY A 438 0.76 -29.90 -0.38
N THR A 439 -0.10 -28.92 -0.09
CA THR A 439 -1.56 -29.11 0.07
C THR A 439 -2.21 -29.63 -1.21
N TYR A 440 -1.85 -29.09 -2.38
CA TYR A 440 -2.34 -29.59 -3.67
C TYR A 440 -1.94 -31.06 -3.90
N THR A 441 -0.71 -31.42 -3.57
CA THR A 441 -0.21 -32.80 -3.72
C THR A 441 -0.97 -33.78 -2.84
N ILE A 442 -1.23 -33.41 -1.59
CA ILE A 442 -1.91 -34.27 -0.62
C ILE A 442 -3.40 -34.36 -0.92
N LEU A 443 -4.04 -33.27 -1.36
CA LEU A 443 -5.46 -33.28 -1.73
C LEU A 443 -5.77 -34.21 -2.90
N LYS A 444 -4.83 -34.45 -3.82
CA LYS A 444 -5.00 -35.48 -4.87
C LYS A 444 -5.12 -36.90 -4.32
N GLN A 445 -4.68 -37.15 -3.09
CA GLN A 445 -4.72 -38.45 -2.42
C GLN A 445 -5.83 -38.50 -1.35
N GLU A 446 -6.49 -37.39 -1.06
CA GLU A 446 -7.51 -37.31 -0.02
C GLU A 446 -8.84 -37.87 -0.55
N PRO A 447 -9.41 -38.93 0.08
CA PRO A 447 -10.52 -39.69 -0.49
C PRO A 447 -11.83 -38.92 -0.62
N ASP A 448 -12.00 -37.84 0.17
CA ASP A 448 -13.22 -37.04 0.24
C ASP A 448 -13.24 -35.88 -0.77
N TRP A 449 -12.14 -35.64 -1.49
CA TRP A 449 -11.96 -34.52 -2.40
C TRP A 449 -11.65 -34.98 -3.81
N VAL A 450 -12.37 -34.41 -4.78
CA VAL A 450 -12.22 -34.69 -6.20
C VAL A 450 -11.63 -33.48 -6.88
N HIS A 451 -10.50 -33.67 -7.57
CA HIS A 451 -9.89 -32.66 -8.43
C HIS A 451 -10.72 -32.49 -9.70
N ILE A 452 -11.13 -31.27 -10.02
CA ILE A 452 -12.04 -30.99 -11.16
C ILE A 452 -11.49 -30.00 -12.18
N PHE A 453 -10.44 -29.25 -11.84
CA PHE A 453 -9.83 -28.27 -12.75
C PHE A 453 -8.40 -27.92 -12.33
N ASP A 454 -7.52 -27.74 -13.32
CA ASP A 454 -6.20 -27.15 -13.14
C ASP A 454 -6.13 -25.83 -13.91
N GLY A 455 -6.14 -24.71 -13.19
CA GLY A 455 -5.88 -23.41 -13.77
C GLY A 455 -4.38 -23.13 -13.91
N ARG A 456 -4.04 -21.85 -14.04
CA ARG A 456 -2.65 -21.42 -14.19
C ARG A 456 -1.89 -21.54 -12.87
N ILE A 457 -2.48 -21.08 -11.78
CA ILE A 457 -1.80 -20.97 -10.47
C ILE A 457 -2.38 -21.90 -9.41
N CYS A 458 -3.65 -22.26 -9.53
CA CYS A 458 -4.37 -23.07 -8.56
C CYS A 458 -5.08 -24.26 -9.22
N GLY A 459 -5.26 -25.32 -8.45
CA GLY A 459 -6.20 -26.39 -8.79
C GLY A 459 -7.50 -26.22 -8.01
N ILE A 460 -8.60 -26.76 -8.53
CA ILE A 460 -9.91 -26.73 -7.87
C ILE A 460 -10.29 -28.15 -7.48
N PHE A 461 -10.68 -28.30 -6.21
CA PHE A 461 -11.21 -29.53 -5.65
C PHE A 461 -12.60 -29.28 -5.06
N VAL A 462 -13.49 -30.24 -5.22
CA VAL A 462 -14.82 -30.25 -4.61
C VAL A 462 -15.02 -31.52 -3.80
N LYS A 463 -15.96 -31.50 -2.85
CA LYS A 463 -16.33 -32.72 -2.12
C LYS A 463 -16.81 -33.81 -3.08
N LYS A 464 -16.40 -35.05 -2.81
CA LYS A 464 -16.86 -36.22 -3.55
C LYS A 464 -18.39 -36.32 -3.55
N GLY A 465 -18.97 -36.60 -4.71
CA GLY A 465 -20.41 -36.59 -4.97
C GLY A 465 -20.97 -35.20 -5.32
N LYS A 466 -20.16 -34.14 -5.33
CA LYS A 466 -20.54 -32.80 -5.82
C LYS A 466 -19.99 -32.50 -7.21
N GLU A 467 -19.11 -33.35 -7.74
CA GLU A 467 -18.60 -33.23 -9.08
C GLU A 467 -19.69 -33.40 -10.15
N LYS A 468 -19.56 -32.66 -11.26
CA LYS A 468 -20.41 -32.79 -12.44
C LYS A 468 -19.84 -33.84 -13.39
N PHE A 469 -20.71 -34.41 -14.21
CA PHE A 469 -20.32 -35.34 -15.28
C PHE A 469 -19.37 -34.68 -16.30
N SER A 470 -19.60 -33.40 -16.60
CA SER A 470 -18.76 -32.61 -17.49
C SER A 470 -18.69 -31.16 -17.02
N TYR A 471 -17.61 -30.49 -17.40
CA TYR A 471 -17.37 -29.08 -17.14
C TYR A 471 -17.06 -28.34 -18.44
N PHE A 472 -17.45 -27.07 -18.49
CA PHE A 472 -17.00 -26.14 -19.51
C PHE A 472 -15.61 -25.61 -19.15
N GLU A 473 -14.74 -25.50 -20.16
CA GLU A 473 -13.42 -24.90 -20.05
C GLU A 473 -13.52 -23.36 -20.20
N PRO A 474 -12.72 -22.59 -19.46
CA PRO A 474 -12.65 -21.14 -19.63
C PRO A 474 -12.00 -20.75 -20.96
N GLU A 475 -12.30 -19.54 -21.43
CA GLU A 475 -11.60 -18.97 -22.58
C GLU A 475 -10.18 -18.56 -22.18
N TYR A 476 -9.17 -18.92 -22.97
CA TYR A 476 -7.76 -18.59 -22.68
C TYR A 476 -7.28 -17.28 -23.34
N ASP A 477 -8.21 -16.39 -23.75
CA ASP A 477 -7.90 -15.08 -24.33
C ASP A 477 -7.70 -14.01 -23.25
N MET A 478 -6.45 -13.56 -23.08
CA MET A 478 -6.12 -12.49 -22.15
C MET A 478 -6.82 -11.16 -22.43
N ASN A 479 -7.28 -10.90 -23.66
CA ASN A 479 -8.04 -9.69 -23.95
C ASN A 479 -9.43 -9.70 -23.32
N TYR A 480 -10.06 -10.87 -23.18
CA TYR A 480 -11.29 -11.03 -22.43
C TYR A 480 -11.06 -10.61 -20.97
N TYR A 481 -10.08 -11.20 -20.30
CA TYR A 481 -9.78 -10.89 -18.90
C TYR A 481 -9.37 -9.44 -18.67
N ARG A 482 -8.62 -8.82 -19.59
CA ARG A 482 -8.30 -7.38 -19.53
C ARG A 482 -9.54 -6.50 -19.56
N LYS A 483 -10.59 -6.91 -20.26
CA LYS A 483 -11.88 -6.19 -20.33
C LYS A 483 -12.81 -6.51 -19.17
N THR A 484 -12.65 -7.67 -18.53
CA THR A 484 -13.56 -8.16 -17.48
C THR A 484 -12.94 -8.20 -16.08
N MET A 485 -11.67 -7.81 -15.90
CA MET A 485 -10.96 -7.84 -14.61
C MET A 485 -11.73 -7.09 -13.51
N PHE A 486 -12.23 -5.91 -13.84
CA PHE A 486 -13.01 -5.07 -12.93
C PHE A 486 -14.51 -5.26 -13.06
N LYS A 487 -14.98 -6.22 -13.86
CA LYS A 487 -16.39 -6.62 -13.86
C LYS A 487 -16.61 -7.62 -12.72
N HIS A 488 -17.42 -7.23 -11.75
CA HIS A 488 -17.77 -8.02 -10.59
C HIS A 488 -19.09 -8.79 -10.78
N GLY A 489 -19.44 -9.63 -9.81
CA GLY A 489 -20.78 -10.25 -9.69
C GLY A 489 -21.84 -9.23 -9.25
N ASP A 490 -23.12 -9.60 -9.29
CA ASP A 490 -24.19 -8.68 -8.90
C ASP A 490 -24.18 -8.44 -7.37
N PHE A 491 -23.78 -7.24 -6.92
CA PHE A 491 -23.81 -6.82 -5.50
C PHE A 491 -25.10 -6.08 -5.12
N THR A 492 -26.10 -6.02 -6.00
CA THR A 492 -27.28 -5.14 -5.83
C THR A 492 -28.40 -5.74 -4.95
N ASN A 493 -28.29 -7.01 -4.55
CA ASN A 493 -29.41 -7.77 -3.98
C ASN A 493 -29.23 -8.27 -2.53
N ASP A 494 -28.29 -7.71 -1.74
CA ASP A 494 -28.02 -8.12 -0.35
C ASP A 494 -28.39 -7.07 0.72
#